data_AF-A0A532C576-F1
#
_entry.id   AF-A0A532C576-F1
#
_cell.length_a   1.000
_cell.length_b   1.000
_cell.length_c   1.000
_cell.angle_alpha   90.00
_cell.angle_beta   90.00
_cell.angle_gamma   90.00
#
_symmetry.space_group_name_H-M   'P 1'
#
loop_
_entity.id
_entity.type
_entity.pdbx_description
1 polymer ?
#
loop_
_entity_poly.entity_id
_entity_poly.type
_entity_poly.pdbx_seq_one_letter_code
_entity_poly.pdbx_strand_id
1 'polypeptide(L)'
;MIRRTMSWPDRARSFIGYCLSEPFYRAFSRVPSWEVGLSTHEISRLTYPHSPLAGRRAVHLSDLHLDHYQPRHDLIVATIGKFQPDWIFVTGDLLNVPEGLPHVFRFLSSLRTIAPVFITLGNHDHYSGVPIDQYCELADRNKITLLEF
;
A
#
# COMPACT_ATOMS: atom_id res chain seq x y z
N MET A 1 -30.20 13.43 -14.04
CA MET A 1 -28.77 13.26 -14.40
C MET A 1 -28.47 14.12 -15.63
N ILE A 2 -27.92 15.33 -15.44
CA ILE A 2 -27.64 16.25 -16.54
C ILE A 2 -26.28 15.86 -17.15
N ARG A 3 -26.29 15.26 -18.34
CA ARG A 3 -25.07 15.10 -19.15
C ARG A 3 -24.61 16.50 -19.58
N ARG A 4 -23.61 17.06 -18.91
CA ARG A 4 -22.89 18.24 -19.41
C ARG A 4 -22.17 17.84 -20.70
N THR A 5 -22.64 18.32 -21.83
CA THR A 5 -21.91 18.27 -23.10
C THR A 5 -20.68 19.17 -22.98
N MET A 6 -19.47 18.59 -23.00
CA MET A 6 -18.22 19.36 -22.98
C MET A 6 -18.18 20.31 -24.18
N SER A 7 -17.79 21.57 -23.93
CA SER A 7 -17.63 22.56 -24.98
C SER A 7 -16.48 22.19 -25.92
N TRP A 8 -16.51 22.67 -27.17
CA TRP A 8 -15.44 22.39 -28.14
C TRP A 8 -14.04 22.85 -27.66
N PRO A 9 -13.89 24.03 -27.00
CA PRO A 9 -12.64 24.41 -26.35
C PRO A 9 -12.16 23.42 -25.27
N ASP A 10 -13.07 22.86 -24.47
CA ASP A 10 -12.71 21.88 -23.44
C ASP A 10 -12.23 20.58 -24.05
N ARG A 11 -12.86 20.13 -25.16
CA ARG A 11 -12.40 18.97 -25.92
C ARG A 11 -11.02 19.17 -26.52
N ALA A 12 -10.76 20.35 -27.09
CA ALA A 12 -9.45 20.69 -27.63
C ALA A 12 -8.37 20.72 -26.53
N ARG A 13 -8.67 21.31 -25.36
CA ARG A 13 -7.77 21.30 -24.21
C ARG A 13 -7.49 19.90 -23.68
N SER A 14 -8.52 19.06 -23.51
CA SER A 14 -8.34 17.68 -23.08
C SER A 14 -7.54 16.86 -24.08
N PHE A 15 -7.75 17.07 -25.39
CA PHE A 15 -6.99 16.41 -26.43
C PHE A 15 -5.50 16.82 -26.43
N ILE A 16 -5.22 18.12 -26.36
CA ILE A 16 -3.84 18.62 -26.24
C ILE A 16 -3.17 18.10 -24.96
N GLY A 17 -3.91 18.13 -23.84
CA GLY A 17 -3.45 17.58 -22.56
C GLY A 17 -3.11 16.11 -22.67
N TYR A 18 -3.95 15.29 -23.32
CA TYR A 18 -3.70 13.88 -23.57
C TYR A 18 -2.49 13.64 -24.49
N CYS A 19 -2.39 14.35 -25.61
CA CYS A 19 -1.28 14.19 -26.56
C CYS A 19 0.07 14.58 -25.94
N LEU A 20 0.09 15.51 -24.99
CA LEU A 20 1.30 15.85 -24.24
C LEU A 20 1.54 14.85 -23.11
N SER A 21 0.51 14.48 -22.34
CA SER A 21 0.68 13.62 -21.17
C SER A 21 0.99 12.16 -21.52
N GLU A 22 0.46 11.62 -22.61
CA GLU A 22 0.69 10.22 -23.04
C GLU A 22 2.17 9.89 -23.28
N PRO A 23 2.95 10.66 -24.09
CA PRO A 23 4.36 10.37 -24.28
C PRO A 23 5.18 10.56 -22.98
N PHE A 24 4.83 11.53 -22.14
CA PHE A 24 5.47 11.68 -20.81
C PHE A 24 5.17 10.48 -19.93
N TYR A 25 3.90 10.09 -19.81
CA TYR A 25 3.47 8.92 -19.06
C TYR A 25 4.22 7.67 -19.55
N ARG A 26 4.21 7.40 -20.87
CA ARG A 26 4.92 6.26 -21.45
C ARG A 26 6.43 6.30 -21.25
N ALA A 27 7.04 7.49 -21.23
CA ALA A 27 8.45 7.63 -20.90
C ALA A 27 8.74 7.32 -19.42
N PHE A 28 7.95 7.87 -18.49
CA PHE A 28 8.08 7.59 -17.06
C PHE A 28 7.77 6.13 -16.71
N SER A 29 6.79 5.51 -17.37
CA SER A 29 6.47 4.09 -17.22
C SER A 29 7.61 3.15 -17.63
N ARG A 30 8.60 3.61 -18.42
CA ARG A 30 9.79 2.80 -18.75
C ARG A 30 10.81 2.73 -17.62
N VAL A 31 10.70 3.58 -16.62
CA VAL A 31 11.60 3.59 -15.46
C VAL A 31 10.78 3.50 -14.18
N PRO A 32 10.06 2.39 -13.95
CA PRO A 32 9.15 2.24 -12.79
C PRO A 32 9.89 2.24 -11.44
N SER A 33 11.22 2.11 -11.47
CA SER A 33 12.11 2.21 -10.30
C SER A 33 12.56 3.63 -9.99
N TRP A 34 12.22 4.63 -10.80
CA TRP A 34 12.52 6.03 -10.49
C TRP A 34 11.48 6.59 -9.51
N GLU A 35 11.90 6.65 -8.26
CA GLU A 35 11.14 7.25 -7.17
C GLU A 35 11.57 8.71 -7.00
N VAL A 36 10.74 9.66 -7.45
CA VAL A 36 11.03 11.11 -7.35
C VAL A 36 10.01 11.77 -6.42
N GLY A 37 10.49 12.62 -5.52
CA GLY A 37 9.61 13.43 -4.65
C GLY A 37 8.97 12.66 -3.49
N LEU A 38 9.44 11.44 -3.18
CA LEU A 38 8.99 10.73 -1.98
C LEU A 38 9.48 11.42 -0.71
N SER A 39 8.61 11.57 0.27
CA SER A 39 8.99 12.02 1.61
C SER A 39 9.83 10.96 2.32
N THR A 40 10.70 11.40 3.22
CA THR A 40 11.32 10.49 4.18
C THR A 40 10.25 9.97 5.13
N HIS A 41 10.18 8.66 5.33
CA HIS A 41 9.25 8.04 6.28
C HIS A 41 9.46 8.63 7.68
N GLU A 42 8.42 9.23 8.24
CA GLU A 42 8.44 9.75 9.60
C GLU A 42 8.03 8.65 10.58
N ILE A 43 8.70 8.61 11.74
CA ILE A 43 8.45 7.58 12.76
C ILE A 43 7.92 8.27 14.00
N SER A 44 6.61 8.19 14.20
CA SER A 44 5.96 8.67 15.42
C SER A 44 6.03 7.60 16.50
N ARG A 45 6.68 7.92 17.63
CA ARG A 45 6.77 7.00 18.78
C ARG A 45 5.76 7.39 19.85
N LEU A 46 4.79 6.51 20.07
CA LEU A 46 3.80 6.65 21.15
C LEU A 46 4.14 5.68 22.28
N THR A 47 4.14 6.17 23.52
CA THR A 47 4.43 5.34 24.71
C THR A 47 3.26 5.41 25.66
N TYR A 48 2.69 4.25 26.01
CA TYR A 48 1.52 4.14 26.86
C TYR A 48 1.84 3.33 28.12
N PRO A 49 1.50 3.82 29.33
CA PRO A 49 1.66 3.06 30.56
C PRO A 49 0.50 2.07 30.71
N HIS A 50 0.62 0.90 30.09
CA HIS A 50 -0.35 -0.19 30.22
C HIS A 50 0.34 -1.41 30.82
N SER A 51 0.07 -1.72 32.10
CA SER A 51 0.81 -2.73 32.86
C SER A 51 0.86 -4.12 32.18
N PRO A 52 -0.25 -4.67 31.64
CA PRO A 52 -0.21 -5.95 30.90
C PRO A 52 0.64 -5.95 29.62
N LEU A 53 0.90 -4.78 29.03
CA LEU A 53 1.64 -4.64 27.77
C LEU A 53 2.99 -3.94 27.99
N ALA A 54 3.45 -3.84 29.23
CA ALA A 54 4.71 -3.18 29.55
C ALA A 54 5.87 -3.82 28.78
N GLY A 55 6.66 -2.98 28.11
CA GLY A 55 7.79 -3.41 27.29
C GLY A 55 7.42 -4.01 25.92
N ARG A 56 6.13 -4.17 25.61
CA ARG A 56 5.68 -4.62 24.28
C ARG A 56 5.70 -3.50 23.25
N ARG A 57 5.92 -3.88 22.00
CA ARG A 57 6.09 -2.96 20.88
C ARG A 57 5.20 -3.39 19.72
N ALA A 58 4.38 -2.46 19.24
CA ALA A 58 3.63 -2.62 18.02
C ALA A 58 4.13 -1.63 16.98
N VAL A 59 4.16 -2.06 15.72
CA VAL A 59 4.29 -1.19 14.56
C VAL A 59 2.94 -1.14 13.86
N HIS A 60 2.52 0.06 13.49
CA HIS A 60 1.28 0.30 12.76
C HIS A 60 1.60 0.97 11.44
N LEU A 61 1.06 0.41 10.36
CA LEU A 61 1.13 0.90 9.00
C LEU A 61 -0.30 1.01 8.45
N SER A 62 -0.49 1.87 7.46
CA SER A 62 -1.77 2.06 6.79
C SER A 62 -1.50 2.63 5.39
N ASP A 63 -2.51 2.60 4.52
CA ASP A 63 -2.51 3.32 3.23
C ASP A 63 -1.27 2.98 2.37
N LEU A 64 -0.98 1.67 2.25
CA LEU A 64 0.21 1.20 1.53
C LEU A 64 0.15 1.54 0.04
N HIS A 65 -1.02 1.39 -0.57
CA HIS A 65 -1.25 1.61 -2.00
C HIS A 65 -0.14 0.99 -2.88
N LEU A 66 0.25 -0.23 -2.53
CA LEU A 66 1.45 -0.87 -3.05
C LEU A 66 1.09 -1.63 -4.34
N ASP A 67 1.17 -0.92 -5.45
CA ASP A 67 0.95 -1.51 -6.77
C ASP A 67 2.19 -2.21 -7.32
N HIS A 68 3.39 -1.80 -6.89
CA HIS A 68 4.67 -2.39 -7.29
C HIS A 68 5.66 -2.45 -6.13
N TYR A 69 6.36 -3.58 -6.02
CA TYR A 69 7.42 -3.74 -5.04
C TYR A 69 8.71 -3.07 -5.51
N GLN A 70 9.10 -2.02 -4.80
CA GLN A 70 10.30 -1.21 -5.03
C GLN A 70 11.35 -1.38 -3.91
N PRO A 71 12.64 -1.03 -4.15
CA PRO A 71 13.70 -1.12 -3.14
C PRO A 71 13.42 -0.39 -1.81
N ARG A 72 12.64 0.70 -1.82
CA ARG A 72 12.25 1.40 -0.58
C ARG A 72 11.51 0.50 0.41
N HIS A 73 10.76 -0.48 -0.08
CA HIS A 73 10.02 -1.40 0.79
C HIS A 73 10.97 -2.28 1.60
N ASP A 74 12.12 -2.68 1.03
CA ASP A 74 13.16 -3.39 1.77
C ASP A 74 13.77 -2.49 2.86
N LEU A 75 13.93 -1.19 2.60
CA LEU A 75 14.38 -0.22 3.61
C LEU A 75 13.35 -0.05 4.74
N ILE A 76 12.06 -0.04 4.42
CA ILE A 76 10.97 0.00 5.41
C ILE A 76 11.02 -1.25 6.28
N VAL A 77 11.08 -2.44 5.67
CA VAL A 77 11.20 -3.73 6.37
C VAL A 77 12.41 -3.71 7.31
N ALA A 78 13.59 -3.31 6.82
CA ALA A 78 14.79 -3.22 7.63
C ALA A 78 14.67 -2.21 8.79
N THR A 79 13.99 -1.09 8.56
CA THR A 79 13.73 -0.08 9.59
C THR A 79 12.79 -0.60 10.68
N ILE A 80 11.72 -1.29 10.29
CA ILE A 80 10.79 -1.95 11.21
C ILE A 80 11.51 -3.01 12.04
N GLY A 81 12.40 -3.80 11.43
CA GLY A 81 13.18 -4.82 12.12
C GLY A 81 14.04 -4.28 13.26
N LYS A 82 14.61 -3.07 13.11
CA LYS A 82 15.39 -2.40 14.17
C LYS A 82 14.56 -2.07 15.41
N PHE A 83 13.23 -2.00 15.28
CA PHE A 83 12.34 -1.78 16.40
C PHE A 83 11.95 -3.05 17.13
N GLN A 84 12.31 -4.25 16.66
CA GLN A 84 11.98 -5.52 17.32
C GLN A 84 10.50 -5.56 17.79
N PRO A 85 9.52 -5.33 16.89
CA PRO A 85 8.12 -5.34 17.28
C PRO A 85 7.68 -6.75 17.72
N ASP A 86 6.75 -6.80 18.68
CA ASP A 86 6.01 -8.01 19.01
C ASP A 86 4.87 -8.24 18.01
N TRP A 87 4.33 -7.17 17.43
CA TRP A 87 3.23 -7.21 16.46
C TRP A 87 3.35 -6.13 15.40
N ILE A 88 2.88 -6.43 14.19
CA ILE A 88 2.76 -5.48 13.08
C ILE A 88 1.30 -5.45 12.64
N PHE A 89 0.71 -4.27 12.59
CA PHE A 89 -0.65 -4.03 12.14
C PHE A 89 -0.64 -3.21 10.85
N VAL A 90 -1.39 -3.65 9.84
CA VAL A 90 -1.59 -2.94 8.57
C VAL A 90 -3.09 -2.69 8.37
N THR A 91 -3.53 -1.45 8.46
CA THR A 91 -4.97 -1.13 8.55
C THR A 91 -5.57 -0.63 7.25
N GLY A 92 -5.56 -1.47 6.22
CA GLY A 92 -6.27 -1.21 4.96
C GLY A 92 -5.51 -0.39 3.92
N ASP A 93 -6.18 -0.23 2.78
CA ASP A 93 -5.71 0.42 1.56
C ASP A 93 -4.36 -0.16 1.09
N LEU A 94 -4.35 -1.48 0.91
CA LEU A 94 -3.14 -2.26 0.60
C LEU A 94 -2.68 -2.05 -0.84
N LEU A 95 -3.60 -2.01 -1.82
CA LEU A 95 -3.31 -1.81 -3.25
C LEU A 95 -4.40 -0.99 -3.96
N ASN A 96 -4.06 -0.40 -5.11
CA ASN A 96 -5.04 0.29 -5.97
C ASN A 96 -5.57 -0.59 -7.09
N VAL A 97 -4.70 -1.45 -7.65
CA VAL A 97 -5.01 -2.27 -8.84
C VAL A 97 -4.69 -3.74 -8.60
N PRO A 98 -5.45 -4.70 -9.18
CA PRO A 98 -5.27 -6.13 -8.92
C PRO A 98 -3.85 -6.66 -9.14
N GLU A 99 -3.12 -6.06 -10.09
CA GLU A 99 -1.74 -6.42 -10.41
C GLU A 99 -0.77 -6.18 -9.24
N GLY A 100 -1.16 -5.34 -8.28
CA GLY A 100 -0.40 -5.08 -7.05
C GLY A 100 -0.42 -6.23 -6.04
N LEU A 101 -1.38 -7.16 -6.15
CA LEU A 101 -1.60 -8.21 -5.14
C LEU A 101 -0.34 -9.07 -4.86
N PRO A 102 0.43 -9.54 -5.85
CA PRO A 102 1.67 -10.27 -5.58
C PRO A 102 2.73 -9.41 -4.89
N HIS A 103 2.75 -8.10 -5.16
CA HIS A 103 3.70 -7.16 -4.56
C HIS A 103 3.35 -6.85 -3.10
N VAL A 104 2.06 -6.64 -2.80
CA VAL A 104 1.56 -6.50 -1.42
C VAL A 104 1.92 -7.72 -0.61
N PHE A 105 1.61 -8.93 -1.10
CA PHE A 105 1.89 -10.14 -0.34
C PHE A 105 3.38 -10.46 -0.22
N ARG A 106 4.23 -10.05 -1.18
CA ARG A 106 5.69 -10.06 -0.99
C ARG A 106 6.09 -9.16 0.19
N PHE A 107 5.55 -7.95 0.26
CA PHE A 107 5.85 -7.01 1.35
C PHE A 107 5.38 -7.51 2.70
N LEU A 108 4.12 -7.93 2.80
CA LEU A 108 3.57 -8.47 4.05
C LEU A 108 4.32 -9.72 4.50
N SER A 109 4.77 -10.57 3.57
CA SER A 109 5.60 -11.75 3.90
C SER A 109 6.97 -11.34 4.44
N SER A 110 7.60 -10.31 3.89
CA SER A 110 8.84 -9.75 4.44
C SER A 110 8.64 -9.24 5.88
N LEU A 111 7.53 -8.54 6.14
CA LEU A 111 7.18 -8.09 7.50
C LEU A 111 6.92 -9.28 8.44
N ARG A 112 6.29 -10.34 7.93
CA ARG A 112 5.96 -11.55 8.69
C ARG A 112 7.20 -12.30 9.20
N THR A 113 8.36 -12.11 8.56
CA THR A 113 9.64 -12.65 9.07
C THR A 113 10.12 -11.95 10.35
N ILE A 114 9.65 -10.74 10.62
CA ILE A 114 10.04 -9.93 11.79
C ILE A 114 9.12 -10.24 12.98
N ALA A 115 7.81 -10.22 12.76
CA ALA A 115 6.79 -10.41 13.80
C ALA A 115 5.47 -10.90 13.19
N PRO A 116 4.51 -11.40 13.99
CA PRO A 116 3.15 -11.62 13.53
C PRO A 116 2.54 -10.36 12.89
N VAL A 117 1.94 -10.55 11.70
CA VAL A 117 1.31 -9.48 10.91
C VAL A 117 -0.19 -9.67 10.93
N PHE A 118 -0.89 -8.58 11.25
CA PHE A 118 -2.34 -8.50 11.22
C PHE A 118 -2.75 -7.44 10.20
N ILE A 119 -3.70 -7.77 9.34
CA ILE A 119 -4.18 -6.87 8.30
C ILE A 119 -5.69 -6.68 8.37
N THR A 120 -6.17 -5.52 7.97
CA THR A 120 -7.57 -5.27 7.61
C THR A 120 -7.65 -4.81 6.16
N LEU A 121 -8.82 -4.95 5.52
CA LEU A 121 -9.06 -4.37 4.21
C LEU A 121 -9.57 -2.93 4.36
N GLY A 122 -9.15 -2.05 3.46
CA GLY A 122 -9.65 -0.69 3.32
C GLY A 122 -10.60 -0.54 2.14
N ASN A 123 -11.06 0.68 1.88
CA ASN A 123 -11.97 0.94 0.76
C ASN A 123 -11.30 0.68 -0.59
N HIS A 124 -10.02 1.02 -0.76
CA HIS A 124 -9.33 0.76 -2.03
C HIS A 124 -9.23 -0.74 -2.32
N ASP A 125 -9.05 -1.57 -1.29
CA ASP A 125 -9.00 -3.02 -1.45
C ASP A 125 -10.34 -3.58 -1.96
N HIS A 126 -11.46 -3.08 -1.42
CA HIS A 126 -12.81 -3.45 -1.89
C HIS A 126 -13.10 -2.98 -3.33
N TYR A 127 -12.56 -1.83 -3.74
CA TYR A 127 -12.75 -1.29 -5.09
C TYR A 127 -11.66 -1.72 -6.08
N SER A 128 -10.64 -2.46 -5.63
CA SER A 128 -9.51 -2.88 -6.46
C SER A 128 -9.91 -3.85 -7.57
N GLY A 129 -11.03 -4.57 -7.40
CA GLY A 129 -11.43 -5.66 -8.29
C GLY A 129 -10.83 -7.02 -7.92
N VAL A 130 -10.11 -7.10 -6.80
CA VAL A 130 -9.64 -8.37 -6.20
C VAL A 130 -10.76 -8.95 -5.32
N PRO A 131 -11.19 -10.21 -5.53
CA PRO A 131 -12.14 -10.88 -4.66
C PRO A 131 -11.62 -11.00 -3.22
N ILE A 132 -12.49 -10.80 -2.22
CA ILE A 132 -12.12 -10.92 -0.79
C ILE A 132 -11.53 -12.30 -0.48
N ASP A 133 -12.13 -13.37 -1.01
CA ASP A 133 -11.64 -14.75 -0.85
C ASP A 133 -10.18 -14.93 -1.27
N GLN A 134 -9.72 -14.15 -2.27
CA GLN A 134 -8.34 -14.17 -2.73
C GLN A 134 -7.40 -13.55 -1.70
N TYR A 135 -7.83 -12.50 -0.99
CA TYR A 135 -7.08 -11.94 0.14
C TYR A 135 -7.00 -12.95 1.29
N CYS A 136 -8.12 -13.61 1.63
CA CYS A 136 -8.15 -14.61 2.69
C CYS A 136 -7.19 -15.77 2.38
N GLU A 137 -7.26 -16.32 1.16
CA GLU A 137 -6.40 -17.41 0.74
C GLU A 137 -4.91 -17.02 0.77
N LEU A 138 -4.55 -15.83 0.27
CA LEU A 138 -3.17 -15.37 0.29
C LEU A 138 -2.68 -15.06 1.70
N ALA A 139 -3.53 -14.52 2.57
CA ALA A 139 -3.22 -14.28 3.97
C ALA A 139 -2.89 -15.60 4.69
N ASP A 140 -3.74 -16.61 4.53
CA ASP A 140 -3.56 -17.94 5.10
C ASP A 140 -2.27 -18.60 4.62
N ARG A 141 -2.03 -18.60 3.30
CA ARG A 141 -0.82 -19.16 2.69
C ARG A 141 0.46 -18.52 3.23
N ASN A 142 0.43 -17.23 3.53
CA ASN A 142 1.58 -16.48 4.05
C ASN A 142 1.61 -16.36 5.58
N LYS A 143 0.70 -17.04 6.30
CA LYS A 143 0.58 -17.00 7.77
C LYS A 143 0.37 -15.58 8.31
N ILE A 144 -0.37 -14.78 7.57
CA ILE A 144 -0.79 -13.42 7.93
C ILE A 144 -2.23 -13.51 8.44
N THR A 145 -2.53 -12.82 9.54
CA THR A 145 -3.89 -12.81 10.09
C THR A 145 -4.69 -11.70 9.44
N LEU A 146 -5.65 -12.04 8.58
CA LEU A 146 -6.68 -11.11 8.14
C LEU A 146 -7.73 -10.98 9.24
N LEU A 147 -7.94 -9.77 9.73
CA LEU A 147 -8.98 -9.46 10.72
C LEU A 147 -10.24 -9.07 9.96
N GLU A 148 -11.18 -10.02 9.87
CA GLU A 148 -12.51 -9.78 9.28
C GLU A 148 -13.44 -9.09 10.29
N PHE A 149 -14.27 -8.17 9.81
CA PHE A 149 -15.42 -7.59 10.52
C PHE A 149 -16.68 -7.78 9.69
#